data_AF-A0A7V4PJS9-F1
#
_entry.id   AF-A0A7V4PJS9-F1
#
_cell.length_a   1.000
_cell.length_b   1.000
_cell.length_c   1.000
_cell.angle_alpha   90.00
_cell.angle_beta   90.00
_cell.angle_gamma   90.00
#
_symmetry.space_group_name_H-M   'P 1'
#
loop_
_entity.id
_entity.type
_entity.pdbx_description
1 polymer ?
#
loop_
_entity_poly.entity_id
_entity_poly.type
_entity_poly.pdbx_seq_one_letter_code
_entity_poly.pdbx_strand_id
1 'polypeptide(L)'
;MKITDLFTKGKRGGQEGRDEGSLGKETRTYEELMDELMDWNIGHTDILEVLRKEIEEGRLKSWSDALREGIRRHLFPYEGKAESSPFFPIYRDLYHFVKGLRMKLLTDPTMKNGRGVGKSDPISICIICGIRALQKERGYGRPLDTLQWMILERYFLQIESQG
;
A
#
# COMPACT_ATOMS: atom_id res chain seq x y z
N MET A 1 -9.60 -5.16 15.81
CA MET A 1 -8.44 -4.27 15.66
C MET A 1 -8.97 -2.95 15.12
N LYS A 2 -8.81 -1.82 15.82
CA LYS A 2 -9.37 -0.54 15.34
C LYS A 2 -8.41 0.04 14.30
N ILE A 3 -8.94 0.58 13.20
CA ILE A 3 -8.13 1.15 12.10
C ILE A 3 -7.22 2.28 12.60
N THR A 4 -7.65 3.00 13.64
CA THR A 4 -6.88 4.01 14.37
C THR A 4 -5.58 3.48 14.99
N ASP A 5 -5.50 2.17 15.29
CA ASP A 5 -4.32 1.56 15.91
C ASP A 5 -3.18 1.36 14.89
N LEU A 6 -3.47 1.35 13.57
CA LEU A 6 -2.44 1.29 12.53
C LEU A 6 -1.64 2.59 12.43
N PHE A 7 -2.24 3.73 12.78
CA PHE A 7 -1.64 5.06 12.60
C PHE A 7 -1.03 5.64 13.89
N THR A 8 -1.42 5.17 15.07
CA THR A 8 -1.05 5.79 16.36
C THR A 8 0.14 5.14 17.08
N LYS A 9 0.52 3.91 16.74
CA LYS A 9 1.61 3.18 17.44
C LYS A 9 3.02 3.52 16.90
N GLY A 10 3.33 4.82 16.82
CA GLY A 10 4.66 5.33 16.43
C GLY A 10 5.39 6.18 17.48
N LYS A 11 4.76 6.56 18.60
CA LYS A 11 5.41 7.37 19.64
C LYS A 11 5.70 6.55 20.91
N ARG A 12 6.97 6.22 21.15
CA ARG A 12 7.46 5.76 22.46
C ARG A 12 8.74 6.52 22.81
N GLY A 13 8.69 7.21 23.96
CA GLY A 13 9.74 8.06 24.54
C GLY A 13 9.43 9.54 24.31
N GLY A 14 9.31 10.44 25.27
CA GLY A 14 9.51 10.45 26.73
C GLY A 14 9.65 11.94 27.11
N GLN A 15 9.10 12.32 28.26
CA GLN A 15 9.37 13.58 28.99
C GLN A 15 8.51 14.84 28.70
N GLU A 16 7.71 15.15 29.73
CA GLU A 16 7.34 16.47 30.28
C GLU A 16 6.59 17.53 29.45
N GLY A 17 5.31 17.70 29.83
CA GLY A 17 4.76 19.01 30.16
C GLY A 17 4.60 20.03 29.04
N ARG A 18 3.53 19.91 28.25
CA ARG A 18 2.75 21.06 27.77
C ARG A 18 1.34 20.61 27.40
N ASP A 19 0.40 21.13 28.15
CA ASP A 19 -1.03 21.03 27.92
C ASP A 19 -1.38 22.02 26.79
N GLU A 20 -1.47 21.53 25.55
CA GLU A 20 -2.20 22.22 24.48
C GLU A 20 -2.79 21.18 23.51
N GLY A 21 -4.12 21.23 23.38
CA GLY A 21 -4.86 20.62 22.28
C GLY A 21 -5.25 19.17 22.54
N SER A 22 -6.41 19.00 23.15
CA SER A 22 -7.22 17.79 22.98
C SER A 22 -7.16 17.35 21.52
N LEU A 23 -6.50 16.20 21.27
CA LEU A 23 -6.61 15.50 20.00
C LEU A 23 -8.10 15.16 19.85
N GLY A 24 -8.81 16.04 19.15
CA GLY A 24 -10.21 15.87 18.81
C GLY A 24 -10.36 14.47 18.27
N LYS A 25 -11.28 13.71 18.87
CA LYS A 25 -11.62 12.35 18.45
C LYS A 25 -11.80 12.36 16.93
N GLU A 26 -10.80 11.91 16.19
CA GLU A 26 -10.80 11.98 14.73
C GLU A 26 -11.96 11.13 14.21
N THR A 27 -12.98 11.80 13.69
CA THR A 27 -14.08 11.22 12.91
C THR A 27 -13.66 10.97 11.45
N ARG A 28 -12.36 10.79 11.19
CA ARG A 28 -11.83 10.58 9.84
C ARG A 28 -12.07 9.13 9.41
N THR A 29 -12.56 8.97 8.19
CA THR A 29 -12.74 7.66 7.56
C THR A 29 -11.40 7.08 7.11
N TYR A 30 -11.34 5.77 6.89
CA TYR A 30 -10.13 5.13 6.37
C TYR A 30 -9.72 5.68 5.00
N GLU A 31 -10.70 6.01 4.15
CA GLU A 31 -10.44 6.54 2.81
C GLU A 31 -9.79 7.92 2.86
N GLU A 32 -10.26 8.81 3.75
CA GLU A 32 -9.65 10.14 3.97
C GLU A 32 -8.21 10.00 4.47
N LEU A 33 -7.94 9.07 5.40
CA LEU A 33 -6.57 8.82 5.86
C LEU A 33 -5.65 8.30 4.74
N MET A 34 -6.18 7.46 3.85
CA MET A 34 -5.45 6.95 2.71
C MET A 34 -5.16 8.02 1.67
N ASP A 35 -6.10 8.94 1.45
CA ASP A 35 -5.93 10.07 0.54
C ASP A 35 -4.93 11.09 1.10
N GLU A 36 -4.98 11.42 2.39
CA GLU A 36 -3.96 12.28 3.04
C GLU A 36 -2.54 11.68 2.94
N LEU A 37 -2.42 10.36 3.17
CA LEU A 37 -1.15 9.65 3.06
C LEU A 37 -0.64 9.62 1.61
N MET A 38 -1.56 9.45 0.66
CA MET A 38 -1.27 9.46 -0.77
C MET A 38 -0.75 10.84 -1.20
N ASP A 39 -1.50 11.90 -0.88
CA ASP A 39 -1.14 13.27 -1.22
C ASP A 39 0.21 13.67 -0.62
N TRP A 40 0.47 13.26 0.63
CA TRP A 40 1.78 13.48 1.25
C TRP A 40 2.92 12.83 0.47
N ASN A 41 2.81 11.53 0.19
CA ASN A 41 3.87 10.80 -0.51
C ASN A 41 4.10 11.33 -1.92
N ILE A 42 3.03 11.73 -2.62
CA ILE A 42 3.12 12.32 -3.96
C ILE A 42 3.77 13.69 -3.93
N GLY A 43 3.42 14.53 -2.96
CA GLY A 43 3.95 15.89 -2.85
C GLY A 43 5.40 15.98 -2.40
N HIS A 44 5.95 14.92 -1.79
CA HIS A 44 7.27 14.94 -1.16
C HIS A 44 8.26 13.92 -1.75
N THR A 45 7.86 13.17 -2.78
CA THR A 45 8.71 12.18 -3.45
C THR A 45 8.44 12.16 -4.95
N ASP A 46 9.39 11.63 -5.74
CA ASP A 46 9.25 11.52 -7.20
C ASP A 46 8.48 10.26 -7.62
N ILE A 47 7.74 9.63 -6.71
CA ILE A 47 7.18 8.30 -6.92
C ILE A 47 6.24 8.22 -8.12
N LEU A 48 5.44 9.26 -8.37
CA LEU A 48 4.54 9.27 -9.54
C LEU A 48 5.31 9.27 -10.86
N GLU A 49 6.40 10.04 -10.95
CA GLU A 49 7.19 10.09 -12.17
C GLU A 49 7.90 8.76 -12.44
N VAL A 50 8.42 8.13 -11.39
CA VAL A 50 9.02 6.80 -11.46
C VAL A 50 7.99 5.78 -11.94
N LEU A 51 6.80 5.76 -11.32
CA LEU A 51 5.77 4.79 -11.64
C LEU A 51 5.19 4.96 -13.05
N ARG A 52 5.05 6.19 -13.53
CA ARG A 52 4.62 6.46 -14.93
C ARG A 52 5.61 5.92 -15.97
N LYS A 53 6.88 5.77 -15.62
CA LYS A 53 7.92 5.18 -16.49
C LYS A 53 7.98 3.65 -16.37
N GLU A 54 7.71 3.12 -15.18
CA GLU A 54 7.87 1.69 -14.86
C GLU A 54 6.60 0.86 -15.08
N ILE A 55 5.41 1.48 -15.11
CA ILE A 55 4.13 0.77 -15.25
C ILE A 55 3.54 1.02 -16.64
N GLU A 56 3.45 -0.07 -17.40
CA GLU A 56 2.66 -0.10 -18.63
C GLU A 56 1.16 0.03 -18.34
N GLU A 57 0.42 0.76 -19.20
CA GLU A 57 -1.01 1.04 -18.99
C GLU A 57 -1.85 -0.24 -18.82
N GLY A 58 -1.60 -1.26 -19.65
CA GLY A 58 -2.29 -2.56 -19.56
C GLY A 58 -2.07 -3.25 -18.21
N ARG A 59 -0.87 -3.12 -17.63
CA ARG A 59 -0.52 -3.72 -16.34
C ARG A 59 -1.26 -3.06 -15.19
N LEU A 60 -1.32 -1.72 -15.18
CA LEU A 60 -2.07 -0.96 -14.18
C LEU A 60 -3.55 -1.36 -14.16
N LYS A 61 -4.16 -1.47 -15.35
CA LYS A 61 -5.55 -1.89 -15.50
C LYS A 61 -5.77 -3.30 -14.97
N SER A 62 -4.90 -4.26 -15.32
CA SER A 62 -5.00 -5.64 -14.83
C SER A 62 -4.97 -5.72 -13.30
N TRP A 63 -4.09 -4.96 -12.64
CA TRP A 63 -4.07 -4.90 -11.19
C TRP A 63 -5.37 -4.33 -10.62
N SER A 64 -5.89 -3.24 -11.18
CA SER A 64 -7.17 -2.66 -10.75
C SER A 64 -8.33 -3.64 -10.89
N ASP A 65 -8.41 -4.37 -12.01
CA ASP A 65 -9.45 -5.35 -12.25
C ASP A 65 -9.35 -6.51 -11.23
N ALA A 66 -8.15 -7.02 -10.96
CA ALA A 66 -7.96 -8.04 -9.94
C ALA A 66 -8.29 -7.54 -8.52
N LEU A 67 -7.89 -6.31 -8.17
CA LEU A 67 -8.20 -5.73 -6.86
C LEU A 67 -9.71 -5.56 -6.65
N ARG A 68 -10.44 -5.22 -7.72
CA ARG A 68 -11.92 -5.11 -7.72
C ARG A 68 -12.58 -6.41 -7.30
N GLU A 69 -12.16 -7.54 -7.86
CA GLU A 69 -12.67 -8.88 -7.54
C GLU A 69 -12.36 -9.31 -6.09
N GLY A 70 -11.29 -8.77 -5.51
CA GLY A 70 -10.99 -8.83 -4.09
C GLY A 70 -10.01 -9.95 -3.71
N ILE A 71 -8.88 -9.54 -3.15
CA ILE A 71 -7.74 -10.41 -2.81
C ILE A 71 -8.14 -11.64 -1.98
N ARG A 72 -8.97 -11.46 -0.94
CA ARG A 72 -9.34 -12.56 -0.03
C ARG A 72 -10.06 -13.70 -0.74
N ARG A 73 -10.94 -13.41 -1.71
CA ARG A 73 -11.70 -14.42 -2.45
C ARG A 73 -10.77 -15.34 -3.25
N HIS A 74 -9.64 -14.81 -3.71
CA HIS A 74 -8.78 -15.48 -4.68
C HIS A 74 -7.48 -16.02 -4.09
N LEU A 75 -6.96 -15.42 -3.01
CA LEU A 75 -5.77 -15.91 -2.32
C LEU A 75 -6.09 -16.74 -1.07
N PHE A 76 -7.30 -16.64 -0.54
CA PHE A 76 -7.77 -17.43 0.60
C PHE A 76 -9.12 -18.07 0.28
N PRO A 77 -9.19 -18.91 -0.78
CA PRO A 77 -10.45 -19.53 -1.16
C PRO A 77 -10.93 -20.50 -0.07
N TYR A 78 -12.25 -20.61 0.09
CA TYR A 78 -12.86 -21.57 1.02
C TYR A 78 -12.59 -23.03 0.59
N GLU A 79 -12.54 -23.27 -0.71
CA GLU A 79 -12.23 -24.56 -1.35
C GLU A 79 -11.26 -24.36 -2.51
N GLY A 80 -10.38 -25.33 -2.73
CA GLY A 80 -9.39 -25.29 -3.82
C GLY A 80 -8.08 -24.58 -3.46
N LYS A 81 -7.21 -24.44 -4.47
CA LYS A 81 -5.89 -23.82 -4.34
C LYS A 81 -5.92 -22.39 -4.87
N ALA A 82 -5.31 -21.44 -4.18
CA ALA A 82 -5.23 -20.05 -4.63
C ALA A 82 -4.58 -19.94 -6.02
N GLU A 83 -3.60 -20.80 -6.31
CA GLU A 83 -2.89 -20.90 -7.58
C GLU A 83 -3.80 -21.27 -8.77
N SER A 84 -4.98 -21.84 -8.51
CA SER A 84 -5.98 -22.09 -9.56
C SER A 84 -6.81 -20.86 -9.93
N SER A 85 -6.72 -19.77 -9.15
CA SER A 85 -7.42 -18.52 -9.46
C SER A 85 -6.79 -17.83 -10.69
N PRO A 86 -7.59 -17.36 -11.66
CA PRO A 86 -7.06 -16.59 -12.79
C PRO A 86 -6.41 -15.26 -12.37
N PHE A 87 -6.73 -14.76 -11.16
CA PHE A 87 -6.14 -13.53 -10.62
C PHE A 87 -4.85 -13.76 -9.82
N PHE A 88 -4.52 -15.01 -9.47
CA PHE A 88 -3.29 -15.33 -8.76
C PHE A 88 -2.02 -14.76 -9.44
N PRO A 89 -1.79 -14.97 -10.75
CA PRO A 89 -0.61 -14.40 -11.42
C PRO A 89 -0.59 -12.86 -11.38
N ILE A 90 -1.77 -12.21 -11.38
CA ILE A 90 -1.87 -10.75 -11.35
C ILE A 90 -1.52 -10.21 -9.96
N TYR A 91 -2.00 -10.85 -8.89
CA TYR A 91 -1.61 -10.49 -7.52
C TYR A 91 -0.13 -10.74 -7.26
N ARG A 92 0.40 -11.85 -7.79
CA ARG A 92 1.83 -12.18 -7.72
C ARG A 92 2.65 -11.11 -8.44
N ASP A 93 2.22 -10.70 -9.64
CA ASP A 93 2.88 -9.65 -10.40
C ASP A 93 2.90 -8.30 -9.64
N LEU A 94 1.78 -7.88 -9.08
CA LEU A 94 1.71 -6.66 -8.25
C LEU A 94 2.66 -6.75 -7.04
N TYR A 95 2.68 -7.88 -6.33
CA TYR A 95 3.57 -8.08 -5.19
C TYR A 95 5.05 -7.97 -5.59
N HIS A 96 5.45 -8.69 -6.63
CA HIS A 96 6.84 -8.69 -7.11
C HIS A 96 7.24 -7.34 -7.71
N PHE A 97 6.32 -6.63 -8.35
CA PHE A 97 6.57 -5.26 -8.81
C PHE A 97 6.92 -4.33 -7.65
N VAL A 98 6.09 -4.28 -6.61
CA VAL A 98 6.32 -3.39 -5.47
C VAL A 98 7.63 -3.77 -4.76
N LYS A 99 7.88 -5.06 -4.55
CA LYS A 99 9.13 -5.54 -3.93
C LYS A 99 10.36 -5.19 -4.77
N GLY A 100 10.30 -5.41 -6.08
CA GLY A 100 11.39 -5.10 -7.00
C GLY A 100 11.67 -3.61 -7.08
N LEU A 101 10.62 -2.79 -7.23
CA LEU A 101 10.74 -1.34 -7.28
C LEU A 101 11.26 -0.77 -5.96
N ARG A 102 10.79 -1.29 -4.82
CA ARG A 102 11.31 -0.92 -3.50
C ARG A 102 12.83 -1.08 -3.44
N MET A 103 13.38 -2.18 -3.94
CA MET A 103 14.83 -2.40 -3.95
C MET A 103 15.57 -1.37 -4.81
N LYS A 104 15.02 -1.00 -5.98
CA LYS A 104 15.58 0.07 -6.83
C LYS A 104 15.57 1.43 -6.12
N LEU A 105 14.53 1.68 -5.34
CA LEU A 105 14.27 2.96 -4.66
C LEU A 105 15.00 3.12 -3.32
N LEU A 106 15.68 2.09 -2.81
CA LEU A 106 16.43 2.17 -1.54
C LEU A 106 17.54 3.23 -1.55
N THR A 107 18.14 3.48 -2.71
CA THR A 107 19.22 4.46 -2.87
C THR A 107 18.73 5.82 -3.38
N ASP A 108 17.43 5.95 -3.67
CA ASP A 108 16.85 7.19 -4.18
C ASP A 108 16.73 8.21 -3.02
N PRO A 109 17.36 9.39 -3.12
CA PRO A 109 17.34 10.38 -2.05
C PRO A 109 15.94 10.94 -1.77
N THR A 110 15.04 10.95 -2.76
CA THR A 110 13.68 11.48 -2.61
C THR A 110 12.81 10.58 -1.73
N MET A 111 13.14 9.29 -1.65
CA MET A 111 12.42 8.31 -0.84
C MET A 111 12.61 8.48 0.67
N LYS A 112 13.60 9.29 1.10
CA LYS A 112 13.80 9.63 2.51
C LYS A 112 12.64 10.38 3.13
N ASN A 113 11.83 11.05 2.30
CA ASN A 113 10.66 11.81 2.74
C ASN A 113 9.36 10.97 2.72
N GLY A 114 9.45 9.71 2.27
CA GLY A 114 8.31 8.81 2.20
C GLY A 114 7.71 8.54 3.58
N ARG A 115 6.38 8.56 3.66
CA ARG A 115 5.66 8.33 4.91
C ARG A 115 5.09 6.92 4.95
N GLY A 116 5.47 6.16 5.98
CA GLY A 116 4.93 4.83 6.26
C GLY A 116 3.64 4.83 7.07
N VAL A 117 3.08 3.65 7.28
CA VAL A 117 1.92 3.40 8.15
C VAL A 117 2.22 2.26 9.12
N GLY A 118 2.14 2.54 10.41
CA GLY A 118 2.42 1.58 11.48
C GLY A 118 3.85 1.04 11.38
N LYS A 119 3.98 -0.27 11.16
CA LYS A 119 5.27 -0.96 10.99
C LYS A 119 5.67 -1.17 9.53
N SER A 120 4.85 -0.68 8.60
CA SER A 120 5.06 -0.91 7.17
C SER A 120 6.24 -0.10 6.66
N ASP A 121 7.02 -0.71 5.77
CA ASP A 121 8.16 -0.10 5.11
C ASP A 121 7.75 1.20 4.37
N PRO A 122 8.34 2.37 4.69
CA PRO A 122 7.91 3.65 4.12
C PRO A 122 8.01 3.72 2.59
N ILE A 123 9.03 3.08 1.99
CA ILE A 123 9.22 3.06 0.53
C ILE A 123 8.11 2.24 -0.12
N SER A 124 7.80 1.07 0.44
CA SER A 124 6.68 0.24 -0.04
C SER A 124 5.37 1.02 0.03
N ILE A 125 5.08 1.70 1.16
CA ILE A 125 3.89 2.54 1.28
C ILE A 125 3.87 3.67 0.25
N CYS A 126 5.02 4.31 0.01
CA CYS A 126 5.15 5.33 -1.02
C CYS A 126 4.78 4.80 -2.41
N ILE A 127 5.30 3.62 -2.80
CA ILE A 127 4.95 2.93 -4.05
C ILE A 127 3.44 2.65 -4.11
N ILE A 128 2.85 2.15 -3.03
CA ILE A 128 1.41 1.85 -2.95
C ILE A 128 0.58 3.12 -3.15
N CYS A 129 0.94 4.22 -2.50
CA CYS A 129 0.31 5.53 -2.68
C CYS A 129 0.43 6.02 -4.13
N GLY A 130 1.59 5.86 -4.76
CA GLY A 130 1.76 6.23 -6.16
C GLY A 130 0.90 5.38 -7.11
N ILE A 131 0.84 4.06 -6.91
CA ILE A 131 -0.04 3.17 -7.69
C ILE A 131 -1.51 3.59 -7.50
N ARG A 132 -1.93 3.82 -6.26
CA ARG A 132 -3.28 4.29 -5.92
C ARG A 132 -3.64 5.57 -6.67
N ALA A 133 -2.74 6.55 -6.70
CA ALA A 133 -2.98 7.79 -7.42
C ALA A 133 -3.08 7.61 -8.93
N LEU A 134 -2.24 6.76 -9.53
CA LEU A 134 -2.36 6.45 -10.96
C LEU A 134 -3.70 5.76 -11.28
N GLN A 135 -4.18 4.87 -10.40
CA GLN A 135 -5.50 4.24 -10.57
C GLN A 135 -6.63 5.27 -10.48
N LYS A 136 -6.55 6.23 -9.54
CA LYS A 136 -7.52 7.33 -9.41
C LYS A 136 -7.48 8.26 -10.63
N GLU A 137 -6.29 8.64 -11.10
CA GLU A 137 -6.09 9.49 -12.30
C GLU A 137 -6.75 8.86 -13.54
N ARG A 138 -6.70 7.54 -13.66
CA ARG A 138 -7.30 6.77 -14.78
C ARG A 138 -8.76 6.38 -14.56
N GLY A 139 -9.36 6.72 -13.42
CA GLY A 139 -10.74 6.37 -13.10
C GLY A 139 -10.96 4.86 -12.89
N TYR A 140 -9.93 4.11 -12.53
CA TYR A 140 -10.07 2.68 -12.24
C TYR A 140 -10.71 2.46 -10.86
N GLY A 141 -11.77 1.65 -10.82
CA GLY A 141 -12.48 1.33 -9.58
C GLY A 141 -11.66 0.50 -8.60
N ARG A 142 -11.86 0.75 -7.30
CA ARG A 142 -11.18 0.15 -6.14
C ARG A 142 -9.65 0.30 -6.16
N PRO A 143 -9.14 1.53 -5.99
CA PRO A 143 -7.71 1.80 -5.91
C PRO A 143 -7.04 1.01 -4.78
N LEU A 144 -5.79 0.65 -5.00
CA LEU A 144 -4.97 -0.06 -4.03
C LEU A 144 -4.88 0.73 -2.72
N ASP A 145 -5.03 0.02 -1.60
CA ASP A 145 -4.87 0.59 -0.26
C ASP A 145 -3.85 -0.21 0.57
N THR A 146 -3.50 0.34 1.74
CA THR A 146 -2.51 -0.29 2.63
C THR A 146 -2.98 -1.62 3.21
N LEU A 147 -4.29 -1.83 3.41
CA LEU A 147 -4.82 -3.09 3.93
C LEU A 147 -4.74 -4.20 2.88
N GLN A 148 -5.09 -3.89 1.63
CA GLN A 148 -4.95 -4.76 0.48
C GLN A 148 -3.48 -5.16 0.30
N TRP A 149 -2.56 -4.19 0.38
CA TRP A 149 -1.12 -4.48 0.35
C TRP A 149 -0.69 -5.42 1.47
N MET A 150 -1.08 -5.15 2.73
CA MET A 150 -0.71 -6.01 3.86
C MET A 150 -1.22 -7.45 3.72
N ILE A 151 -2.38 -7.66 3.10
CA ILE A 151 -2.91 -9.00 2.82
C ILE A 151 -2.05 -9.71 1.77
N LEU A 152 -1.72 -9.03 0.67
CA LEU A 152 -0.85 -9.55 -0.38
C LEU A 152 0.54 -9.90 0.17
N GLU A 153 1.14 -8.96 0.90
CA GLU A 153 2.47 -9.12 1.46
C GLU A 153 2.53 -10.30 2.42
N ARG A 154 1.57 -10.43 3.35
CA ARG A 154 1.51 -11.57 4.26
C ARG A 154 1.41 -12.89 3.53
N TYR A 155 0.56 -12.96 2.51
CA TYR A 155 0.31 -14.19 1.77
C TYR A 155 1.57 -14.66 1.03
N PHE A 156 2.20 -13.79 0.24
CA PHE A 156 3.37 -14.18 -0.54
C PHE A 156 4.62 -14.40 0.31
N LEU A 157 4.80 -13.65 1.41
CA LEU A 157 5.87 -13.94 2.37
C LEU A 157 5.71 -15.34 3.00
N GLN A 158 4.48 -15.75 3.31
CA GLN A 158 4.22 -17.08 3.86
C GLN A 158 4.59 -18.17 2.87
N ILE A 159 4.19 -18.04 1.60
CA ILE A 159 4.49 -19.04 0.56
C ILE A 159 5.98 -19.09 0.26
N GLU A 160 6.64 -17.94 0.14
CA GLU A 160 8.08 -17.87 -0.13
C GLU A 160 8.92 -18.44 1.03
N SER A 161 8.42 -18.39 2.27
CA SER A 161 9.10 -19.00 3.42
C SER A 161 8.97 -20.53 3.50
N GLN A 162 8.08 -21.12 2.70
CA GLN A 162 7.79 -22.57 2.69
C GLN A 162 8.49 -23.31 1.55
N GLY A 163 9.11 -22.60 0.61
CA GLY A 163 9.89 -23.16 -0.50
C GLY A 163 11.38 -22.97 -0.30
#